data_AF-A0A5M4D9N2-F1
#
_entry.id   AF-A0A5M4D9N2-F1
#
_cell.length_a   1.000
_cell.length_b   1.000
_cell.length_c   1.000
_cell.angle_alpha   90.00
_cell.angle_beta   90.00
_cell.angle_gamma   90.00
#
_symmetry.space_group_name_H-M   'P 1'
#
loop_
_entity.id
_entity.type
_entity.pdbx_description
1 polymer ?
#
loop_
_entity_poly.entity_id
_entity_poly.type
_entity_poly.pdbx_seq_one_letter_code
_entity_poly.pdbx_strand_id
1 'polypeptide(L)'
;MRNESDTYAPGTGSFASVSGATDLLDVIAEIERRVGALQTVERELPDEAELSREREEGLRELAEHQSRVEERRREQSELSRQMDEKQAEIERLQQELAQRQQDISSRESSVAGRARELEQMEASLASAKSELSRQQKASKQLAEAQEREQRRLAEHKEFLAQREKELELQAEQQRKMRRELTDLAAKLAEAEKQNQADAVRTEDDRRLAENRIKELEQRCISLEESCKLLKSKRDRVSSPGSAAAAHAQVMHAAAPALNAPSSTPGLVVLMATVAPLGVSAFLWLTMRQPVAALWVAGASFLVPLMACAAMKRRGVDLGLTLVAIFAGMLGLWFEPWLGVISSALELWRLPLEVVPGNVVPQLPIASAVLTAMLALSIATGLACDDFEILFRGMLVSAATSMILLLPSSGVETVTAAVAVWVLLHTLMLIKWATPTGPSAARNVTSTGRLSF
;
A
#
# COMPACT_ATOMS: atom_id res chain seq x y z
N MET A 1 26.28 -97.49 -0.66
CA MET A 1 27.75 -97.66 -0.79
C MET A 1 28.25 -98.39 0.45
N ARG A 2 29.16 -99.35 0.26
CA ARG A 2 29.63 -100.46 1.15
C ARG A 2 28.81 -101.75 1.06
N ASN A 3 29.25 -102.56 0.09
CA ASN A 3 29.27 -104.02 0.11
C ASN A 3 30.01 -104.52 1.36
N GLU A 4 29.53 -105.60 1.95
CA GLU A 4 30.38 -106.61 2.58
C GLU A 4 29.73 -107.97 2.36
N SER A 5 30.55 -108.86 1.84
CA SER A 5 30.24 -110.13 1.20
C SER A 5 31.27 -111.12 1.73
N ASP A 6 30.88 -111.98 2.65
CA ASP A 6 31.66 -113.12 3.14
C ASP A 6 30.83 -114.40 2.90
N THR A 7 31.02 -115.10 1.78
CA THR A 7 32.10 -116.06 1.46
C THR A 7 32.03 -117.33 2.33
N TYR A 8 31.16 -118.24 1.91
CA TYR A 8 31.10 -119.64 2.34
C TYR A 8 32.29 -120.41 1.73
N ALA A 9 33.07 -121.09 2.57
CA ALA A 9 34.12 -122.03 2.16
C ALA A 9 33.66 -123.49 2.42
N PRO A 10 33.57 -124.37 1.40
CA PRO A 10 33.41 -125.80 1.60
C PRO A 10 34.78 -126.48 1.55
N GLY A 11 35.38 -126.69 2.72
CA GLY A 11 36.72 -127.27 2.87
C GLY A 11 36.70 -128.77 3.17
N THR A 12 36.79 -129.55 2.10
CA THR A 12 37.59 -130.79 1.95
C THR A 12 37.48 -131.87 3.04
N GLY A 13 36.81 -132.96 2.69
CA GLY A 13 36.97 -134.26 3.32
C GLY A 13 38.40 -134.79 3.22
N SER A 14 38.89 -135.32 4.34
CA SER A 14 40.12 -136.11 4.44
C SER A 14 39.72 -137.56 4.68
N PHE A 15 39.80 -138.37 3.62
CA PHE A 15 39.75 -139.82 3.68
C PHE A 15 41.12 -140.32 4.16
N ALA A 16 41.18 -140.88 5.37
CA ALA A 16 42.34 -141.63 5.85
C ALA A 16 42.00 -143.12 5.93
N SER A 17 42.89 -143.89 5.32
CA SER A 17 42.81 -145.30 4.97
C SER A 17 42.72 -146.26 6.15
N VAL A 18 41.78 -147.19 6.01
CA VAL A 18 41.63 -148.46 6.71
C VAL A 18 42.84 -149.37 6.46
N SER A 19 43.43 -149.90 7.53
CA SER A 19 44.27 -151.10 7.50
C SER A 19 44.28 -151.73 8.88
N GLY A 20 43.75 -152.94 9.00
CA GLY A 20 43.85 -153.76 10.20
C GLY A 20 42.62 -154.63 10.33
N ALA A 21 42.71 -155.86 9.83
CA ALA A 21 41.68 -156.87 9.92
C ALA A 21 41.17 -157.02 11.36
N THR A 22 39.98 -156.50 11.62
CA THR A 22 39.21 -156.72 12.84
C THR A 22 37.93 -157.47 12.51
N ASP A 23 37.61 -158.37 13.43
CA ASP A 23 36.59 -159.41 13.39
C ASP A 23 35.24 -158.96 12.81
N LEU A 24 34.71 -159.79 11.92
CA LEU A 24 33.35 -159.68 11.37
C LEU A 24 32.26 -159.57 12.48
N LEU A 25 32.57 -160.06 13.68
CA LEU A 25 31.71 -159.98 14.86
C LEU A 25 31.62 -158.56 15.46
N ASP A 26 32.70 -157.76 15.41
CA ASP A 26 32.68 -156.36 15.87
C ASP A 26 31.91 -155.46 14.90
N VAL A 27 31.97 -155.77 13.59
CA VAL A 27 31.18 -155.07 12.57
C VAL A 27 29.70 -155.38 12.73
N ILE A 28 29.33 -156.63 13.04
CA ILE A 28 27.93 -157.00 13.30
C ILE A 28 27.42 -156.33 14.58
N ALA A 29 28.21 -156.31 15.66
CA ALA A 29 27.83 -155.63 16.91
C ALA A 29 27.71 -154.10 16.73
N GLU A 30 28.56 -153.48 15.91
CA GLU A 30 28.46 -152.05 15.58
C GLU A 30 27.29 -151.77 14.64
N ILE A 31 26.97 -152.66 13.70
CA ILE A 31 25.77 -152.56 12.87
C ILE A 31 24.53 -152.69 13.73
N GLU A 32 24.46 -153.62 14.68
CA GLU A 32 23.32 -153.77 15.59
C GLU A 32 23.19 -152.57 16.53
N ARG A 33 24.32 -152.04 17.04
CA ARG A 33 24.33 -150.80 17.84
C ARG A 33 23.88 -149.59 17.01
N ARG A 34 24.29 -149.50 15.75
CA ARG A 34 23.85 -148.46 14.81
C ARG A 34 22.40 -148.62 14.37
N VAL A 35 21.91 -149.84 14.20
CA VAL A 35 20.50 -150.13 13.88
C VAL A 35 19.62 -149.83 15.08
N GLY A 36 20.05 -150.19 16.29
CA GLY A 36 19.39 -149.78 17.53
C GLY A 36 19.37 -148.26 17.69
N ALA A 37 20.51 -147.60 17.44
CA ALA A 37 20.62 -146.13 17.44
C ALA A 37 19.71 -145.48 16.37
N LEU A 38 19.64 -146.05 15.17
CA LEU A 38 18.79 -145.59 14.07
C LEU A 38 17.30 -145.81 14.38
N GLN A 39 16.93 -146.90 15.05
CA GLN A 39 15.55 -147.12 15.49
C GLN A 39 15.13 -146.19 16.64
N THR A 40 16.05 -145.84 17.54
CA THR A 40 15.80 -144.76 18.52
C THR A 40 15.67 -143.41 17.82
N VAL A 41 16.49 -143.11 16.82
CA VAL A 41 16.38 -141.88 16.01
C VAL A 41 15.08 -141.85 15.20
N GLU A 42 14.61 -142.98 14.66
CA GLU A 42 13.33 -143.09 13.94
C GLU A 42 12.12 -142.96 14.88
N ARG A 43 12.26 -143.32 16.17
CA ARG A 43 11.25 -143.07 17.21
C ARG A 43 11.28 -141.66 17.79
N GLU A 44 12.44 -141.00 17.77
CA GLU A 44 12.64 -139.63 18.25
C GLU A 44 12.45 -138.58 17.15
N LEU A 45 12.41 -139.02 15.88
CA LEU A 45 12.01 -138.20 14.76
C LEU A 45 10.52 -137.90 14.93
N PRO A 46 10.14 -136.62 15.15
CA PRO A 46 8.74 -136.24 15.21
C PRO A 46 8.07 -136.69 13.91
N ASP A 47 6.83 -137.16 14.02
CA ASP A 47 6.05 -137.63 12.87
C ASP A 47 6.09 -136.55 11.79
N GLU A 48 6.35 -136.90 10.53
CA GLU A 48 6.45 -135.92 9.42
C GLU A 48 5.15 -135.09 9.29
N ALA A 49 4.04 -135.68 9.76
CA ALA A 49 2.76 -135.00 9.95
C ALA A 49 2.77 -133.91 11.04
N GLU A 50 3.51 -134.07 12.14
CA GLU A 50 3.68 -133.05 13.20
C GLU A 50 4.54 -131.88 12.70
N LEU A 51 5.67 -132.14 12.05
CA LEU A 51 6.49 -131.10 11.42
C LEU A 51 5.73 -130.32 10.34
N SER A 52 4.87 -131.00 9.57
CA SER A 52 4.00 -130.33 8.59
C SER A 52 2.95 -129.45 9.26
N ARG A 53 2.35 -129.89 10.38
CA ARG A 53 1.41 -129.06 11.16
C ARG A 53 2.09 -127.84 11.77
N GLU A 54 3.26 -127.98 12.39
CA GLU A 54 4.03 -126.85 12.93
C GLU A 54 4.41 -125.86 11.83
N ARG A 55 4.77 -126.35 10.63
CA ARG A 55 5.07 -125.50 9.49
C ARG A 55 3.84 -124.75 8.98
N GLU A 56 2.69 -125.41 8.89
CA GLU A 56 1.43 -124.78 8.52
C GLU A 56 0.98 -123.74 9.57
N GLU A 57 1.15 -124.04 10.86
CA GLU A 57 0.90 -123.10 11.96
C GLU A 57 1.83 -121.90 11.89
N GLY A 58 3.13 -122.11 11.68
CA GLY A 58 4.10 -121.03 11.51
C GLY A 58 3.81 -120.16 10.29
N LEU A 59 3.33 -120.74 9.18
CA LEU A 59 2.88 -119.98 8.00
C LEU A 59 1.61 -119.17 8.29
N ARG A 60 0.67 -119.72 9.07
CA ARG A 60 -0.53 -118.99 9.53
C ARG A 60 -0.15 -117.82 10.44
N GLU A 61 0.72 -118.03 11.42
CA GLU A 61 1.21 -116.97 12.30
C GLU A 61 1.95 -115.88 11.51
N LEU A 62 2.78 -116.26 10.53
CA LEU A 62 3.47 -115.31 9.66
C LEU A 62 2.49 -114.48 8.83
N ALA A 63 1.45 -115.11 8.29
CA ALA A 63 0.39 -114.43 7.56
C ALA A 63 -0.40 -113.46 8.45
N GLU A 64 -0.72 -113.86 9.69
CA GLU A 64 -1.35 -112.97 10.67
C GLU A 64 -0.45 -111.79 11.07
N HIS A 65 0.85 -112.03 11.24
CA HIS A 65 1.83 -110.97 11.52
C HIS A 65 1.96 -110.01 10.35
N GLN A 66 1.99 -110.50 9.11
CA GLN A 66 1.98 -109.66 7.91
C GLN A 66 0.71 -108.81 7.85
N SER A 67 -0.46 -109.41 8.08
CA SER A 67 -1.73 -108.68 8.12
C SER A 67 -1.71 -107.57 9.18
N ARG A 68 -1.23 -107.85 10.40
CA ARG A 68 -1.10 -106.85 11.48
C ARG A 68 -0.08 -105.75 11.18
N VAL A 69 0.94 -106.03 10.37
CA VAL A 69 1.91 -105.02 9.93
C VAL A 69 1.31 -104.13 8.85
N GLU A 70 0.58 -104.70 7.89
CA GLU A 70 -0.12 -103.94 6.87
C GLU A 70 -1.20 -103.03 7.46
N GLU A 71 -1.98 -103.52 8.42
CA GLU A 71 -2.98 -102.73 9.14
C GLU A 71 -2.33 -101.55 9.88
N ARG A 72 -1.28 -101.79 10.67
CA ARG A 72 -0.55 -100.70 11.35
C ARG A 72 0.09 -99.70 10.39
N ARG A 73 0.53 -100.14 9.20
CA ARG A 73 1.03 -99.22 8.16
C ARG A 73 -0.09 -98.33 7.61
N ARG A 74 -1.29 -98.87 7.42
CA ARG A 74 -2.46 -98.09 6.99
C ARG A 74 -2.85 -97.07 8.07
N GLU A 75 -2.94 -97.49 9.32
CA GLU A 75 -3.22 -96.59 10.46
C GLU A 75 -2.16 -95.48 10.58
N GLN A 76 -0.88 -95.82 10.45
CA GLN A 76 0.21 -94.84 10.49
C GLN A 76 0.13 -93.86 9.30
N SER A 77 -0.23 -94.33 8.11
CA SER A 77 -0.44 -93.47 6.94
C SER A 77 -1.62 -92.52 7.12
N GLU A 78 -2.72 -93.00 7.72
CA GLU A 78 -3.90 -92.17 8.00
C GLU A 78 -3.60 -91.12 9.07
N LEU A 79 -2.93 -91.50 10.15
CA LEU A 79 -2.49 -90.57 11.19
C LEU A 79 -1.52 -89.52 10.64
N SER A 80 -0.57 -89.92 9.80
CA SER A 80 0.35 -88.97 9.14
C SER A 80 -0.43 -87.97 8.30
N ARG A 81 -1.39 -88.43 7.50
CA ARG A 81 -2.22 -87.55 6.68
C ARG A 81 -3.05 -86.58 7.52
N GLN A 82 -3.65 -87.06 8.62
CA GLN A 82 -4.38 -86.20 9.55
C GLN A 82 -3.48 -85.16 10.20
N MET A 83 -2.25 -85.51 10.55
CA MET A 83 -1.27 -84.54 11.06
C MET A 83 -0.92 -83.49 10.00
N ASP A 84 -0.69 -83.90 8.75
CA ASP A 84 -0.38 -82.97 7.65
C ASP A 84 -1.55 -82.00 7.39
N GLU A 85 -2.80 -82.51 7.40
CA GLU A 85 -4.01 -81.68 7.26
C GLU A 85 -4.16 -80.69 8.43
N LYS A 86 -3.89 -81.13 9.66
CA LYS A 86 -3.92 -80.26 10.85
C LYS A 86 -2.81 -79.21 10.84
N GLN A 87 -1.61 -79.58 10.38
CA GLN A 87 -0.49 -78.67 10.24
C GLN A 87 -0.79 -77.56 9.21
N ALA A 88 -1.38 -77.94 8.06
CA ALA A 88 -1.82 -76.96 7.06
C ALA A 88 -2.93 -76.03 7.59
N GLU A 89 -3.86 -76.54 8.41
CA GLU A 89 -4.89 -75.73 9.07
C GLU A 89 -4.27 -74.71 10.05
N ILE A 90 -3.29 -75.14 10.85
CA ILE A 90 -2.54 -74.26 11.77
C ILE A 90 -1.82 -73.15 10.99
N GLU A 91 -1.10 -73.48 9.92
CA GLU A 91 -0.39 -72.50 9.11
C GLU A 91 -1.33 -71.47 8.49
N ARG A 92 -2.49 -71.90 8.00
CA ARG A 92 -3.52 -71.00 7.48
C ARG A 92 -4.06 -70.06 8.57
N LEU A 93 -4.37 -70.59 9.75
CA LEU A 93 -4.87 -69.78 10.88
C LEU A 93 -3.81 -68.79 11.37
N GLN A 94 -2.53 -69.17 11.37
CA GLN A 94 -1.42 -68.25 11.70
C GLN A 94 -1.31 -67.11 10.70
N GLN A 95 -1.45 -67.39 9.40
CA GLN A 95 -1.46 -66.35 8.36
C GLN A 95 -2.66 -65.40 8.53
N GLU A 96 -3.85 -65.93 8.79
CA GLU A 96 -5.04 -65.10 9.02
C GLU A 96 -4.89 -64.23 10.27
N LEU A 97 -4.31 -64.76 11.35
CA LEU A 97 -4.06 -64.02 12.58
C LEU A 97 -3.03 -62.90 12.34
N ALA A 98 -1.95 -63.18 11.62
CA ALA A 98 -0.96 -62.19 11.24
C ALA A 98 -1.59 -61.04 10.41
N GLN A 99 -2.46 -61.37 9.46
CA GLN A 99 -3.17 -60.38 8.66
C GLN A 99 -4.12 -59.53 9.50
N ARG A 100 -4.90 -60.15 10.39
CA ARG A 100 -5.78 -59.42 11.33
C ARG A 100 -4.99 -58.50 12.26
N GLN A 101 -3.81 -58.93 12.73
CA GLN A 101 -2.95 -58.10 13.57
C GLN A 101 -2.43 -56.88 12.81
N GLN A 102 -2.06 -57.05 11.54
CA GLN A 102 -1.66 -55.94 10.67
C GLN A 102 -2.82 -54.95 10.44
N ASP A 103 -4.03 -55.45 10.18
CA ASP A 103 -5.22 -54.62 10.01
C ASP A 103 -5.56 -53.83 11.27
N ILE A 104 -5.46 -54.45 12.46
CA ILE A 104 -5.66 -53.76 13.74
C ILE A 104 -4.64 -52.65 13.90
N SER A 105 -3.35 -52.94 13.70
CA SER A 105 -2.29 -51.93 13.81
C SER A 105 -2.50 -50.76 12.83
N SER A 106 -2.93 -51.04 11.60
CA SER A 106 -3.26 -49.99 10.62
C SER A 106 -4.44 -49.14 11.07
N ARG A 107 -5.48 -49.74 11.67
CA ARG A 107 -6.65 -49.01 12.17
C ARG A 107 -6.30 -48.16 13.38
N GLU A 108 -5.49 -48.66 14.31
CA GLU A 108 -4.99 -47.91 15.46
C GLU A 108 -4.19 -46.68 15.00
N SER A 109 -3.30 -46.85 14.04
CA SER A 109 -2.55 -45.73 13.45
C SER A 109 -3.49 -44.70 12.80
N SER A 110 -4.54 -45.14 12.10
CA SER A 110 -5.53 -44.24 11.49
C SER A 110 -6.34 -43.48 12.53
N VAL A 111 -6.77 -44.15 13.60
CA VAL A 111 -7.50 -43.51 14.72
C VAL A 111 -6.61 -42.48 15.42
N ALA A 112 -5.34 -42.82 15.69
CA ALA A 112 -4.38 -41.88 16.27
C ALA A 112 -4.14 -40.66 15.36
N GLY A 113 -4.09 -40.86 14.04
CA GLY A 113 -4.00 -39.76 13.07
C GLY A 113 -5.21 -38.82 13.15
N ARG A 114 -6.42 -39.38 13.11
CA ARG A 114 -7.67 -38.62 13.21
C ARG A 114 -7.84 -37.89 14.55
N ALA A 115 -7.38 -38.49 15.64
CA ALA A 115 -7.40 -37.84 16.96
C ALA A 115 -6.55 -36.56 16.97
N ARG A 116 -5.35 -36.59 16.36
CA ARG A 116 -4.50 -35.39 16.22
C ARG A 116 -5.13 -34.34 15.32
N GLU A 117 -5.78 -34.75 14.23
CA GLU A 117 -6.51 -33.81 13.36
C GLU A 117 -7.66 -33.12 14.10
N LEU A 118 -8.40 -33.85 14.94
CA LEU A 118 -9.44 -33.28 15.80
C LEU A 118 -8.87 -32.27 16.80
N GLU A 119 -7.78 -32.61 17.49
CA GLU A 119 -7.10 -31.68 18.42
C GLU A 119 -6.65 -30.39 17.70
N GLN A 120 -6.11 -30.50 16.48
CA GLN A 120 -5.73 -29.32 15.68
C GLN A 120 -6.95 -28.47 15.27
N MET A 121 -8.05 -29.10 14.87
CA MET A 121 -9.29 -28.39 14.54
C MET A 121 -9.88 -27.68 15.76
N GLU A 122 -9.86 -28.30 16.94
CA GLU A 122 -10.31 -27.67 18.19
C GLU A 122 -9.44 -26.46 18.56
N ALA A 123 -8.11 -26.58 18.45
CA ALA A 123 -7.19 -25.47 18.67
C ALA A 123 -7.43 -24.31 17.68
N SER A 124 -7.65 -24.63 16.40
CA SER A 124 -7.98 -23.64 15.37
C SER A 124 -9.30 -22.93 15.66
N LEU A 125 -10.33 -23.67 16.09
CA LEU A 125 -11.64 -23.11 16.46
C LEU A 125 -11.53 -22.21 17.69
N ALA A 126 -10.76 -22.61 18.71
CA ALA A 126 -10.50 -21.79 19.87
C ALA A 126 -9.78 -20.47 19.52
N SER A 127 -8.79 -20.54 18.63
CA SER A 127 -8.09 -19.36 18.09
C SER A 127 -9.04 -18.43 17.34
N ALA A 128 -9.84 -18.97 16.42
CA ALA A 128 -10.83 -18.20 15.65
C ALA A 128 -11.87 -17.52 16.55
N LYS A 129 -12.34 -18.20 17.61
CA LYS A 129 -13.28 -17.63 18.59
C LYS A 129 -12.65 -16.49 19.39
N SER A 130 -11.38 -16.63 19.77
CA SER A 130 -10.61 -15.57 20.44
C SER A 130 -10.46 -14.33 19.56
N GLU A 131 -10.14 -14.54 18.28
CA GLU A 131 -9.99 -13.46 17.31
C GLU A 131 -11.32 -12.74 17.03
N LEU A 132 -12.41 -13.49 16.86
CA LEU A 132 -13.75 -12.90 16.72
C LEU A 132 -14.12 -12.03 17.93
N SER A 133 -13.80 -12.47 19.14
CA SER A 133 -14.03 -11.70 20.37
C SER A 133 -13.20 -10.40 20.40
N ARG A 134 -11.96 -10.43 19.92
CA ARG A 134 -11.10 -9.24 19.78
C ARG A 134 -11.68 -8.27 18.75
N GLN A 135 -12.07 -8.76 17.58
CA GLN A 135 -12.69 -7.94 16.53
C GLN A 135 -13.99 -7.31 17.01
N GLN A 136 -14.83 -8.05 17.75
CA GLN A 136 -16.06 -7.51 18.32
C GLN A 136 -15.78 -6.39 19.34
N LYS A 137 -14.74 -6.54 20.18
CA LYS A 137 -14.31 -5.47 21.11
C LYS A 137 -13.78 -4.25 20.36
N ALA A 138 -12.95 -4.45 19.35
CA ALA A 138 -12.42 -3.37 18.51
C ALA A 138 -13.55 -2.61 17.79
N SER A 139 -14.54 -3.31 17.24
CA SER A 139 -15.72 -2.72 16.62
C SER A 139 -16.53 -1.87 17.59
N LYS A 140 -16.75 -2.35 18.83
CA LYS A 140 -17.42 -1.57 19.88
C LYS A 140 -16.64 -0.30 20.25
N GLN A 141 -15.33 -0.40 20.41
CA GLN A 141 -14.48 0.75 20.71
C GLN A 141 -14.49 1.79 19.58
N LEU A 142 -14.50 1.34 18.32
CA LEU A 142 -14.60 2.22 17.16
C LEU A 142 -15.96 2.94 17.14
N ALA A 143 -17.06 2.24 17.42
CA ALA A 143 -18.39 2.84 17.50
C ALA A 143 -18.47 3.90 18.61
N GLU A 144 -17.93 3.62 19.80
CA GLU A 144 -17.84 4.61 20.89
C GLU A 144 -16.97 5.82 20.51
N ALA A 145 -15.85 5.59 19.83
CA ALA A 145 -14.98 6.69 19.37
C ALA A 145 -15.71 7.57 18.34
N GLN A 146 -16.46 6.97 17.42
CA GLN A 146 -17.27 7.68 16.44
C GLN A 146 -18.38 8.52 17.11
N GLU A 147 -19.04 7.97 18.14
CA GLU A 147 -20.04 8.71 18.90
C GLU A 147 -19.42 9.91 19.66
N ARG A 148 -18.22 9.74 20.24
CA ARG A 148 -17.49 10.84 20.88
C ARG A 148 -17.13 11.95 19.90
N GLU A 149 -16.67 11.60 18.70
CA GLU A 149 -16.39 12.60 17.65
C GLU A 149 -17.66 13.30 17.16
N GLN A 150 -18.78 12.58 17.01
CA GLN A 150 -20.06 13.22 16.68
C GLN A 150 -20.53 14.22 17.76
N ARG A 151 -20.33 13.89 19.04
CA ARG A 151 -20.62 14.82 20.15
C ARG A 151 -19.73 16.06 20.10
N ARG A 152 -18.42 15.89 19.88
CA ARG A 152 -17.49 17.03 19.71
C ARG A 152 -17.89 17.93 18.54
N LEU A 153 -18.29 17.35 17.42
CA LEU A 153 -18.78 18.11 16.26
C LEU A 153 -20.07 18.87 16.58
N ALA A 154 -20.98 18.30 17.36
CA ALA A 154 -22.19 18.98 17.81
C ALA A 154 -21.86 20.17 18.74
N GLU A 155 -21.00 19.96 19.74
CA GLU A 155 -20.51 21.01 20.64
C GLU A 155 -19.81 22.15 19.88
N HIS A 156 -18.96 21.82 18.89
CA HIS A 156 -18.31 22.82 18.05
C HIS A 156 -19.31 23.62 17.20
N LYS A 157 -20.36 22.99 16.68
CA LYS A 157 -21.42 23.69 15.93
C LYS A 157 -22.18 24.67 16.83
N GLU A 158 -22.51 24.26 18.06
CA GLU A 158 -23.15 25.13 19.04
C GLU A 158 -22.25 26.32 19.42
N PHE A 159 -20.95 26.07 19.64
CA PHE A 159 -19.97 27.12 19.90
C PHE A 159 -19.87 28.14 18.76
N LEU A 160 -19.84 27.67 17.51
CA LEU A 160 -19.81 28.55 16.33
C LEU A 160 -21.10 29.38 16.22
N ALA A 161 -22.27 28.77 16.45
CA ALA A 161 -23.54 29.49 16.46
C ALA A 161 -23.61 30.55 17.57
N GLN A 162 -23.00 30.28 18.73
CA GLN A 162 -22.87 31.28 19.80
C GLN A 162 -21.94 32.43 19.40
N ARG A 163 -20.78 32.14 18.78
CA ARG A 163 -19.86 33.16 18.30
C ARG A 163 -20.45 34.04 17.19
N GLU A 164 -21.26 33.46 16.31
CA GLU A 164 -21.98 34.23 15.29
C GLU A 164 -22.92 35.26 15.92
N LYS A 165 -23.71 34.86 16.92
CA LYS A 165 -24.59 35.78 17.69
C LYS A 165 -23.80 36.88 18.41
N GLU A 166 -22.65 36.55 19.00
CA GLU A 166 -21.77 37.56 19.63
C GLU A 166 -21.25 38.57 18.61
N LEU A 167 -20.86 38.12 17.41
CA LEU A 167 -20.40 38.99 16.34
C LEU A 167 -21.52 39.87 15.78
N GLU A 168 -22.74 39.34 15.64
CA GLU A 168 -23.93 40.13 15.27
C GLU A 168 -24.19 41.24 16.29
N LEU A 169 -24.16 40.90 17.59
CA LEU A 169 -24.35 41.89 18.67
C LEU A 169 -23.25 42.98 18.63
N GLN A 170 -22.00 42.61 18.40
CA GLN A 170 -20.91 43.57 18.23
C GLN A 170 -21.09 44.45 17.00
N ALA A 171 -21.55 43.88 15.87
CA ALA A 171 -21.82 44.63 14.65
C ALA A 171 -22.97 45.64 14.86
N GLU A 172 -24.02 45.27 15.60
CA GLU A 172 -25.10 46.17 15.99
C GLU A 172 -24.60 47.31 16.89
N GLN A 173 -23.76 47.01 17.89
CA GLN A 173 -23.14 48.03 18.75
C GLN A 173 -22.28 49.00 17.94
N GLN A 174 -21.47 48.51 16.99
CA GLN A 174 -20.69 49.36 16.10
C GLN A 174 -21.57 50.24 15.20
N ARG A 175 -22.68 49.71 14.68
CA ARG A 175 -23.66 50.50 13.91
C ARG A 175 -24.27 51.60 14.77
N LYS A 176 -24.60 51.32 16.04
CA LYS A 176 -25.12 52.32 16.98
C LYS A 176 -24.10 53.43 17.24
N MET A 177 -22.85 53.06 17.57
CA MET A 177 -21.78 54.05 17.77
C MET A 177 -21.52 54.90 16.52
N ARG A 178 -21.56 54.30 15.32
CA ARG A 178 -21.41 55.06 14.06
C ARG A 178 -22.54 56.07 13.86
N ARG A 179 -23.79 55.72 14.17
CA ARG A 179 -24.92 56.67 14.12
C ARG A 179 -24.74 57.82 15.11
N GLU A 180 -24.32 57.51 16.33
CA GLU A 180 -24.03 58.53 17.35
C GLU A 180 -22.90 59.47 16.90
N LEU A 181 -21.84 58.94 16.29
CA LEU A 181 -20.75 59.75 15.71
C LEU A 181 -21.22 60.62 14.55
N THR A 182 -22.06 60.11 13.65
CA THR A 182 -22.62 60.92 12.54
C THR A 182 -23.54 62.01 13.05
N ASP A 183 -24.35 61.75 14.08
CA ASP A 183 -25.22 62.75 14.70
C ASP A 183 -24.41 63.85 15.40
N LEU A 184 -23.32 63.47 16.10
CA LEU A 184 -22.39 64.43 16.71
C LEU A 184 -21.66 65.26 15.66
N ALA A 185 -21.22 64.65 14.55
CA ALA A 185 -20.61 65.37 13.45
C ALA A 185 -21.58 66.37 12.79
N ALA A 186 -22.85 66.00 12.60
CA ALA A 186 -23.88 66.90 12.09
C ALA A 186 -24.14 68.08 13.04
N LYS A 187 -24.19 67.84 14.35
CA LYS A 187 -24.31 68.90 15.37
C LYS A 187 -23.10 69.83 15.37
N LEU A 188 -21.89 69.29 15.22
CA LEU A 188 -20.67 70.09 15.13
C LEU A 188 -20.67 70.97 13.88
N ALA A 189 -21.05 70.43 12.72
CA ALA A 189 -21.15 71.20 11.47
C ALA A 189 -22.20 72.32 11.55
N GLU A 190 -23.35 72.06 12.19
CA GLU A 190 -24.37 73.10 12.41
C GLU A 190 -23.87 74.19 13.37
N ALA A 191 -23.16 73.83 14.44
CA ALA A 191 -22.54 74.78 15.36
C ALA A 191 -21.44 75.61 14.67
N GLU A 192 -20.62 75.00 13.81
CA GLU A 192 -19.61 75.71 13.00
C GLU A 192 -20.27 76.70 12.04
N LYS A 193 -21.37 76.31 11.39
CA LYS A 193 -22.14 77.20 10.50
C LYS A 193 -22.75 78.38 11.25
N GLN A 194 -23.27 78.14 12.46
CA GLN A 194 -23.76 79.21 13.34
C GLN A 194 -22.64 80.16 13.75
N ASN A 195 -21.49 79.64 14.19
CA ASN A 195 -20.31 80.44 14.52
C ASN A 195 -19.81 81.26 13.33
N GLN A 196 -19.80 80.70 12.11
CA GLN A 196 -19.44 81.42 10.90
C GLN A 196 -20.44 82.54 10.59
N ALA A 197 -21.74 82.28 10.74
CA ALA A 197 -22.78 83.29 10.53
C ALA A 197 -22.67 84.44 11.54
N ASP A 198 -22.39 84.14 12.80
CA ASP A 198 -22.16 85.16 13.83
C ASP A 198 -20.86 85.91 13.61
N ALA A 199 -19.78 85.26 13.16
CA ALA A 199 -18.54 85.94 12.77
C ALA A 199 -18.77 86.93 11.62
N VAL A 200 -19.53 86.55 10.60
CA VAL A 200 -19.92 87.44 9.49
C VAL A 200 -20.72 88.63 10.02
N ARG A 201 -21.70 88.42 10.90
CA ARG A 201 -22.45 89.51 11.54
C ARG A 201 -21.53 90.48 12.29
N THR A 202 -20.60 89.95 13.09
CA THR A 202 -19.65 90.80 13.81
C THR A 202 -18.72 91.59 12.89
N GLU A 203 -18.34 91.04 11.74
CA GLU A 203 -17.53 91.73 10.74
C GLU A 203 -18.33 92.80 9.98
N ASP A 204 -19.61 92.53 9.67
CA ASP A 204 -20.52 93.52 9.07
C ASP A 204 -20.79 94.68 10.05
N ASP A 205 -21.00 94.39 11.33
CA ASP A 205 -21.12 95.39 12.39
C ASP A 205 -19.82 96.21 12.53
N ARG A 206 -18.65 95.55 12.46
CA ARG A 206 -17.34 96.20 12.47
C ARG A 206 -17.17 97.13 11.26
N ARG A 207 -17.53 96.69 10.06
CA ARG A 207 -17.49 97.51 8.84
C ARG A 207 -18.45 98.69 8.90
N LEU A 208 -19.65 98.50 9.45
CA LEU A 208 -20.60 99.57 9.68
C LEU A 208 -20.02 100.62 10.64
N ALA A 209 -19.39 100.17 11.73
CA ALA A 209 -18.70 101.04 12.67
C ALA A 209 -17.52 101.78 12.01
N GLU A 210 -16.68 101.09 11.25
CA GLU A 210 -15.56 101.70 10.49
C GLU A 210 -16.05 102.74 9.48
N ASN A 211 -17.13 102.46 8.74
CA ASN A 211 -17.72 103.42 7.80
C ASN A 211 -18.26 104.65 8.52
N ARG A 212 -18.88 104.47 9.69
CA ARG A 212 -19.35 105.58 10.51
C ARG A 212 -18.20 106.40 11.07
N ILE A 213 -17.11 105.75 11.46
CA ILE A 213 -15.86 106.44 11.85
C ILE A 213 -15.32 107.24 10.66
N LYS A 214 -15.21 106.65 9.47
CA LYS A 214 -14.76 107.36 8.25
C LYS A 214 -15.67 108.52 7.88
N GLU A 215 -16.98 108.37 8.01
CA GLU A 215 -17.93 109.47 7.80
C GLU A 215 -17.70 110.60 8.82
N LEU A 216 -17.49 110.25 10.10
CA LEU A 216 -17.15 111.21 11.14
C LEU A 216 -15.78 111.85 10.90
N GLU A 217 -14.77 111.11 10.44
CA GLU A 217 -13.46 111.62 10.05
C GLU A 217 -13.58 112.56 8.84
N GLN A 218 -14.35 112.22 7.82
CA GLN A 218 -14.64 113.10 6.68
C GLN A 218 -15.39 114.36 7.11
N ARG A 219 -16.30 114.26 8.10
CA ARG A 219 -16.93 115.44 8.71
C ARG A 219 -15.90 116.27 9.47
N CYS A 220 -15.01 115.64 10.24
CA CYS A 220 -13.92 116.33 10.93
C CYS A 220 -12.94 116.97 9.95
N ILE A 221 -12.57 116.30 8.86
CA ILE A 221 -11.71 116.82 7.80
C ILE A 221 -12.43 117.93 7.04
N SER A 222 -13.70 117.81 6.69
CA SER A 222 -14.44 118.90 6.02
C SER A 222 -14.64 120.10 6.94
N LEU A 223 -14.79 119.88 8.25
CA LEU A 223 -14.75 120.93 9.28
C LEU A 223 -13.34 121.51 9.42
N GLU A 224 -12.30 120.68 9.41
CA GLU A 224 -10.91 121.11 9.45
C GLU A 224 -10.51 121.82 8.17
N GLU A 225 -11.04 121.43 7.01
CA GLU A 225 -10.91 122.06 5.71
C GLU A 225 -11.70 123.35 5.68
N SER A 226 -12.88 123.43 6.28
CA SER A 226 -13.58 124.70 6.48
C SER A 226 -12.77 125.62 7.38
N CYS A 227 -12.18 125.08 8.45
CA CYS A 227 -11.22 125.76 9.32
C CYS A 227 -9.91 126.10 8.59
N LYS A 228 -9.43 125.27 7.67
CA LYS A 228 -8.25 125.47 6.81
C LYS A 228 -8.59 126.31 5.60
N LEU A 229 -9.84 126.52 5.22
CA LEU A 229 -10.30 127.46 4.19
C LEU A 229 -10.38 128.83 4.83
N LEU A 230 -10.79 128.88 6.11
CA LEU A 230 -10.55 130.02 7.00
C LEU A 230 -9.04 130.24 7.24
N LYS A 231 -8.25 129.17 7.37
CA LYS A 231 -6.78 129.23 7.58
C LYS A 231 -5.98 129.41 6.29
N SER A 232 -6.48 129.08 5.09
CA SER A 232 -5.85 129.20 3.76
C SER A 232 -6.42 130.37 2.96
N LYS A 233 -7.51 130.98 3.43
CA LYS A 233 -7.65 132.45 3.36
C LYS A 233 -6.48 133.15 4.07
N ARG A 234 -5.91 132.54 5.11
CA ARG A 234 -4.73 133.04 5.84
C ARG A 234 -3.39 132.53 5.26
N ASP A 235 -3.36 131.32 4.72
CA ASP A 235 -2.17 130.63 4.26
C ASP A 235 -2.29 130.28 2.76
N ARG A 236 -2.69 131.27 1.95
CA ARG A 236 -2.24 131.42 0.54
C ARG A 236 -0.76 131.81 0.54
N VAL A 237 0.05 130.97 1.18
CA VAL A 237 1.51 130.94 1.13
C VAL A 237 1.84 129.44 1.08
N SER A 238 2.25 128.98 -0.10
CA SER A 238 3.10 127.80 -0.31
C SER A 238 2.46 126.40 -0.45
N SER A 239 2.00 126.11 -1.67
CA SER A 239 2.39 125.01 -2.62
C SER A 239 3.42 123.90 -2.18
N PRO A 240 3.63 122.78 -2.95
CA PRO A 240 2.77 121.60 -3.26
C PRO A 240 3.55 120.21 -3.30
N GLY A 241 2.85 119.10 -3.63
CA GLY A 241 3.38 117.87 -4.31
C GLY A 241 3.79 116.68 -3.41
N SER A 242 3.77 115.37 -3.77
CA SER A 242 3.45 114.57 -4.99
C SER A 242 3.63 113.04 -4.69
N ALA A 243 2.78 112.15 -5.25
CA ALA A 243 2.99 110.79 -5.87
C ALA A 243 3.90 109.67 -5.21
N ALA A 244 3.89 108.33 -5.47
CA ALA A 244 3.25 107.32 -6.34
C ALA A 244 3.73 105.85 -5.99
N ALA A 245 3.06 104.81 -6.53
CA ALA A 245 3.58 103.51 -7.09
C ALA A 245 4.20 102.40 -6.17
N ALA A 246 4.28 101.07 -6.45
CA ALA A 246 3.74 100.09 -7.41
C ALA A 246 4.32 98.65 -7.16
N HIS A 247 3.82 97.62 -7.90
CA HIS A 247 4.45 96.33 -8.37
C HIS A 247 4.63 95.12 -7.39
N ALA A 248 4.77 93.83 -7.79
CA ALA A 248 4.40 92.93 -8.92
C ALA A 248 5.05 91.52 -8.71
N GLN A 249 4.66 90.50 -9.51
CA GLN A 249 5.42 89.28 -9.96
C GLN A 249 5.40 87.94 -9.16
N VAL A 250 5.56 86.68 -9.69
CA VAL A 250 5.42 85.95 -11.00
C VAL A 250 6.01 84.49 -10.87
N MET A 251 5.61 83.52 -11.74
CA MET A 251 6.26 82.23 -12.19
C MET A 251 6.30 80.96 -11.27
N HIS A 252 6.49 79.69 -11.70
CA HIS A 252 6.16 78.81 -12.88
C HIS A 252 6.92 77.45 -12.69
N ALA A 253 6.35 76.31 -13.15
CA ALA A 253 7.00 75.08 -13.73
C ALA A 253 8.00 74.22 -12.86
N ALA A 254 8.37 72.96 -13.12
CA ALA A 254 7.94 71.76 -13.88
C ALA A 254 8.88 70.56 -13.49
N ALA A 255 8.56 69.33 -13.93
CA ALA A 255 9.14 67.98 -13.61
C ALA A 255 10.62 67.72 -14.04
N PRO A 256 11.21 66.50 -13.82
CA PRO A 256 11.16 65.44 -14.86
C PRO A 256 11.29 63.95 -14.40
N ALA A 257 11.20 63.03 -15.39
CA ALA A 257 11.25 61.56 -15.32
C ALA A 257 12.57 60.94 -15.85
N LEU A 258 12.87 59.67 -15.51
CA LEU A 258 13.97 58.84 -16.03
C LEU A 258 13.53 57.36 -16.18
N ASN A 259 13.90 56.69 -17.28
CA ASN A 259 13.70 55.26 -17.55
C ASN A 259 15.00 54.64 -18.11
N ALA A 260 15.37 53.45 -17.64
CA ALA A 260 16.47 52.62 -18.15
C ALA A 260 16.00 51.16 -18.32
N PRO A 261 16.50 50.39 -19.31
CA PRO A 261 16.05 49.02 -19.55
C PRO A 261 16.95 48.00 -18.83
N SER A 262 16.40 47.19 -17.92
CA SER A 262 17.11 46.08 -17.26
C SER A 262 16.61 44.72 -17.74
N SER A 263 17.52 43.80 -18.04
CA SER A 263 17.30 42.42 -18.48
C SER A 263 16.84 41.47 -17.36
N THR A 264 15.96 41.94 -16.47
CA THR A 264 15.56 41.26 -15.23
C THR A 264 14.28 40.39 -15.26
N PRO A 265 13.46 40.28 -16.34
CA PRO A 265 12.14 39.67 -16.19
C PRO A 265 12.22 38.17 -15.88
N GLY A 266 13.17 37.43 -16.45
CA GLY A 266 13.33 36.00 -16.18
C GLY A 266 13.72 35.68 -14.73
N LEU A 267 14.59 36.51 -14.13
CA LEU A 267 15.01 36.34 -12.73
C LEU A 267 13.85 36.64 -11.76
N VAL A 268 13.05 37.66 -12.05
CA VAL A 268 11.88 38.01 -11.24
C VAL A 268 10.86 36.86 -11.26
N VAL A 269 10.62 36.27 -12.43
CA VAL A 269 9.71 35.11 -12.56
C VAL A 269 10.24 33.90 -11.78
N LEU A 270 11.54 33.61 -11.88
CA LEU A 270 12.15 32.51 -11.14
C LEU A 270 12.03 32.71 -9.61
N MET A 271 12.34 33.91 -9.12
CA MET A 271 12.22 34.22 -7.68
C MET A 271 10.76 34.15 -7.21
N ALA A 272 9.82 34.60 -8.05
CA ALA A 272 8.39 34.53 -7.77
C ALA A 272 7.83 33.10 -7.76
N THR A 273 8.52 32.12 -8.40
CA THR A 273 8.20 30.69 -8.27
C THR A 273 8.84 30.01 -7.08
N VAL A 274 10.10 30.32 -6.78
CA VAL A 274 10.86 29.66 -5.72
C VAL A 274 10.31 30.04 -4.34
N ALA A 275 9.87 31.29 -4.15
CA ALA A 275 9.30 31.74 -2.89
C ALA A 275 8.04 30.94 -2.45
N PRO A 276 6.98 30.80 -3.26
CA PRO A 276 5.82 29.98 -2.90
C PRO A 276 6.13 28.48 -2.79
N LEU A 277 7.08 27.95 -3.58
CA LEU A 277 7.56 26.57 -3.38
C LEU A 277 8.24 26.40 -2.02
N GLY A 278 9.02 27.38 -1.56
CA GLY A 278 9.59 27.41 -0.22
C GLY A 278 8.52 27.47 0.88
N VAL A 279 7.46 28.25 0.68
CA VAL A 279 6.31 28.30 1.59
C VAL A 279 5.55 26.97 1.60
N SER A 280 5.36 26.33 0.45
CA SER A 280 4.75 25.00 0.35
C SER A 280 5.57 23.97 1.13
N ALA A 281 6.89 23.94 0.93
CA ALA A 281 7.79 23.06 1.67
C ALA A 281 7.80 23.36 3.18
N PHE A 282 7.72 24.63 3.57
CA PHE A 282 7.60 25.03 4.98
C PHE A 282 6.29 24.54 5.59
N LEU A 283 5.13 24.87 4.98
CA LEU A 283 3.81 24.40 5.43
C LEU A 283 3.75 22.87 5.52
N TRP A 284 4.44 22.19 4.62
CA TRP A 284 4.59 20.74 4.66
C TRP A 284 5.37 20.29 5.90
N LEU A 285 6.63 20.74 6.03
CA LEU A 285 7.58 20.25 7.02
C LEU A 285 7.22 20.68 8.45
N THR A 286 6.73 21.90 8.64
CA THR A 286 6.52 22.47 9.98
C THR A 286 5.08 22.34 10.45
N MET A 287 4.10 22.53 9.56
CA MET A 287 2.67 22.57 9.93
C MET A 287 1.95 21.24 9.68
N ARG A 288 2.61 20.26 9.02
CA ARG A 288 2.01 18.97 8.65
C ARG A 288 0.65 19.10 7.96
N GLN A 289 0.49 20.13 7.12
CA GLN A 289 -0.75 20.39 6.38
C GLN A 289 -0.60 20.00 4.91
N PRO A 290 -0.87 18.73 4.55
CA PRO A 290 -0.56 18.22 3.22
C PRO A 290 -1.39 18.88 2.11
N VAL A 291 -2.67 19.13 2.41
CA VAL A 291 -3.61 19.77 1.48
C VAL A 291 -3.23 21.22 1.21
N ALA A 292 -2.86 21.97 2.26
CA ALA A 292 -2.42 23.36 2.11
C ALA A 292 -1.13 23.47 1.29
N ALA A 293 -0.17 22.57 1.51
CA ALA A 293 1.07 22.53 0.76
C ALA A 293 0.85 22.20 -0.73
N LEU A 294 -0.04 21.25 -1.05
CA LEU A 294 -0.46 20.95 -2.43
C LEU A 294 -1.14 22.14 -3.11
N TRP A 295 -1.99 22.87 -2.39
CA TRP A 295 -2.61 24.11 -2.86
C TRP A 295 -1.58 25.19 -3.19
N VAL A 296 -0.64 25.44 -2.29
CA VAL A 296 0.42 26.43 -2.51
C VAL A 296 1.35 26.00 -3.65
N ALA A 297 1.61 24.70 -3.81
CA ALA A 297 2.36 24.17 -4.95
C ALA A 297 1.61 24.37 -6.27
N GLY A 298 0.31 24.08 -6.34
CA GLY A 298 -0.53 24.36 -7.51
C GLY A 298 -0.59 25.85 -7.86
N ALA A 299 -0.77 26.70 -6.85
CA ALA A 299 -0.77 28.16 -7.01
C ALA A 299 0.59 28.70 -7.46
N SER A 300 1.70 28.08 -7.05
CA SER A 300 3.05 28.48 -7.47
C SER A 300 3.28 28.32 -8.97
N PHE A 301 2.55 27.42 -9.64
CA PHE A 301 2.59 27.23 -11.10
C PHE A 301 1.86 28.34 -11.86
N LEU A 302 0.92 29.03 -11.21
CA LEU A 302 0.07 30.06 -11.82
C LEU A 302 0.87 31.34 -12.10
N VAL A 303 1.79 31.68 -11.19
CA VAL A 303 2.68 32.85 -11.28
C VAL A 303 3.57 32.83 -12.53
N PRO A 304 4.36 31.77 -12.82
CA PRO A 304 5.24 31.73 -13.99
C PRO A 304 4.45 31.61 -15.28
N LEU A 305 3.31 30.92 -15.27
CA LEU A 305 2.43 30.81 -16.43
C LEU A 305 1.87 32.17 -16.85
N MET A 306 1.35 32.94 -15.89
CA MET A 306 0.87 34.31 -16.15
C MET A 306 2.01 35.26 -16.53
N ALA A 307 3.16 35.15 -15.87
CA ALA A 307 4.30 36.01 -16.18
C ALA A 307 4.89 35.72 -17.57
N CYS A 308 4.93 34.46 -18.00
CA CYS A 308 5.39 34.08 -19.33
C CYS A 308 4.40 34.53 -20.42
N ALA A 309 3.09 34.45 -20.15
CA ALA A 309 2.07 35.01 -21.05
C ALA A 309 2.22 36.53 -21.20
N ALA A 310 2.44 37.25 -20.09
CA ALA A 310 2.70 38.68 -20.08
C ALA A 310 3.97 39.06 -20.87
N MET A 311 5.05 38.27 -20.73
CA MET A 311 6.31 38.49 -21.47
C MET A 311 6.11 38.36 -22.99
N LYS A 312 5.25 37.45 -23.46
CA LYS A 312 4.90 37.33 -24.89
C LYS A 312 3.89 38.37 -25.37
N ARG A 313 3.39 39.26 -24.50
CA ARG A 313 2.29 40.19 -24.77
C ARG A 313 1.04 39.48 -25.33
N ARG A 314 0.86 38.19 -25.01
CA ARG A 314 -0.35 37.45 -25.35
C ARG A 314 -1.40 37.84 -24.33
N GLY A 315 -2.61 38.17 -24.79
CA GLY A 315 -3.73 38.38 -23.88
C GLY A 315 -3.94 37.14 -23.01
N VAL A 316 -4.55 37.32 -21.85
CA VAL A 316 -4.98 36.17 -21.03
C VAL A 316 -6.16 35.52 -21.75
N ASP A 317 -5.85 34.55 -22.62
CA ASP A 317 -6.85 33.80 -23.37
C ASP A 317 -7.64 32.87 -22.42
N LEU A 318 -8.86 32.51 -22.83
CA LEU A 318 -9.74 31.62 -22.05
C LEU A 318 -9.04 30.29 -21.72
N GLY A 319 -8.28 29.74 -22.68
CA GLY A 319 -7.50 28.51 -22.48
C GLY A 319 -6.49 28.64 -21.34
N LEU A 320 -5.72 29.73 -21.31
CA LEU A 320 -4.73 29.98 -20.27
C LEU A 320 -5.40 30.15 -18.88
N THR A 321 -6.55 30.82 -18.85
CA THR A 321 -7.34 30.98 -17.62
C THR A 321 -7.85 29.64 -17.10
N LEU A 322 -8.32 28.75 -17.98
CA LEU A 322 -8.75 27.41 -17.62
C LEU A 322 -7.60 26.56 -17.07
N VAL A 323 -6.41 26.63 -17.70
CA VAL A 323 -5.20 25.96 -17.17
C VAL A 323 -4.84 26.49 -15.79
N ALA A 324 -4.88 27.81 -15.61
CA ALA A 324 -4.61 28.45 -14.33
C ALA A 324 -5.61 28.03 -13.24
N ILE A 325 -6.91 28.02 -13.53
CA ILE A 325 -7.94 27.57 -12.59
C ILE A 325 -7.74 26.09 -12.26
N PHE A 326 -7.51 25.25 -13.27
CA PHE A 326 -7.32 23.81 -13.08
C PHE A 326 -6.06 23.49 -12.24
N ALA A 327 -4.95 24.22 -12.48
CA ALA A 327 -3.73 24.14 -11.68
C ALA A 327 -3.93 24.65 -10.25
N GLY A 328 -4.64 25.77 -10.08
CA GLY A 328 -4.94 26.35 -8.78
C GLY A 328 -5.85 25.46 -7.94
N MET A 329 -6.78 24.73 -8.58
CA MET A 329 -7.69 23.80 -7.91
C MET A 329 -7.07 22.42 -7.62
N LEU A 330 -5.79 22.18 -7.93
CA LEU A 330 -5.12 20.89 -7.73
C LEU A 330 -5.42 20.29 -6.34
N GLY A 331 -5.32 21.09 -5.28
CA GLY A 331 -5.59 20.62 -3.92
C GLY A 331 -7.04 20.23 -3.63
N LEU A 332 -8.03 20.67 -4.43
CA LEU A 332 -9.46 20.30 -4.26
C LEU A 332 -9.82 19.01 -4.98
N TRP A 333 -9.28 18.80 -6.19
CA TRP A 333 -9.66 17.66 -7.01
C TRP A 333 -8.69 16.48 -6.89
N PHE A 334 -7.46 16.71 -6.42
CA PHE A 334 -6.46 15.65 -6.29
C PHE A 334 -6.87 14.53 -5.32
N GLU A 335 -7.47 14.86 -4.17
CA GLU A 335 -7.91 13.86 -3.20
C GLU A 335 -9.08 12.99 -3.75
N PRO A 336 -10.17 13.57 -4.30
CA PRO A 336 -11.18 12.78 -5.01
C PRO A 336 -10.60 11.94 -6.15
N TRP A 337 -9.67 12.49 -6.92
CA TRP A 337 -9.03 11.81 -8.05
C TRP A 337 -8.16 10.63 -7.62
N LEU A 338 -7.40 10.78 -6.53
CA LEU A 338 -6.66 9.71 -5.90
C LEU A 338 -7.58 8.57 -5.48
N GLY A 339 -8.76 8.89 -4.92
CA GLY A 339 -9.80 7.91 -4.61
C GLY A 339 -10.27 7.14 -5.85
N VAL A 340 -10.58 7.86 -6.95
CA VAL A 340 -10.99 7.24 -8.23
C VAL A 340 -9.91 6.29 -8.76
N ILE A 341 -8.64 6.71 -8.74
CA ILE A 341 -7.54 5.88 -9.23
C ILE A 341 -7.30 4.67 -8.32
N SER A 342 -7.37 4.85 -7.00
CA SER A 342 -7.27 3.73 -6.06
C SER A 342 -8.35 2.68 -6.33
N SER A 343 -9.60 3.10 -6.48
CA SER A 343 -10.70 2.20 -6.83
C SER A 343 -10.53 1.55 -8.20
N ALA A 344 -10.01 2.28 -9.19
CA ALA A 344 -9.72 1.73 -10.51
C ALA A 344 -8.62 0.66 -10.46
N LEU A 345 -7.55 0.90 -9.71
CA LEU A 345 -6.45 -0.05 -9.52
C LEU A 345 -6.92 -1.33 -8.80
N GLU A 346 -7.80 -1.20 -7.79
CA GLU A 346 -8.43 -2.34 -7.13
C GLU A 346 -9.31 -3.15 -8.08
N LEU A 347 -10.10 -2.46 -8.93
CA LEU A 347 -11.00 -3.09 -9.88
C LEU A 347 -10.26 -3.85 -10.99
N TRP A 348 -9.11 -3.34 -11.43
CA TRP A 348 -8.37 -3.88 -12.57
C TRP A 348 -7.62 -5.18 -12.28
N ARG A 349 -7.55 -5.62 -11.01
CA ARG A 349 -6.83 -6.85 -10.59
C ARG A 349 -5.51 -7.05 -11.34
N LEU A 350 -4.71 -5.99 -11.41
CA LEU A 350 -3.42 -6.04 -12.10
C LEU A 350 -2.58 -7.16 -11.46
N PRO A 351 -1.91 -8.01 -12.25
CA PRO A 351 -1.00 -9.02 -11.72
C PRO A 351 0.24 -8.31 -11.15
N LEU A 352 0.13 -7.86 -9.89
CA LEU A 352 1.18 -7.13 -9.18
C LEU A 352 2.33 -8.04 -8.72
N GLU A 353 2.34 -9.32 -9.11
CA GLU A 353 3.39 -10.29 -8.80
C GLU A 353 4.78 -9.85 -9.29
N VAL A 354 4.83 -9.02 -10.34
CA VAL A 354 6.08 -8.49 -10.91
C VAL A 354 6.54 -7.21 -10.21
N VAL A 355 5.66 -6.53 -9.46
CA VAL A 355 5.96 -5.25 -8.83
C VAL A 355 6.55 -5.47 -7.44
N PRO A 356 7.72 -4.90 -7.10
CA PRO A 356 8.28 -4.98 -5.77
C PRO A 356 7.26 -4.56 -4.69
N GLY A 357 7.11 -5.35 -3.62
CA GLY A 357 6.07 -5.14 -2.61
C GLY A 357 6.11 -3.77 -1.90
N ASN A 358 7.26 -3.10 -1.92
CA ASN A 358 7.44 -1.73 -1.41
C ASN A 358 6.87 -0.64 -2.35
N VAL A 359 6.65 -0.94 -3.64
CA VAL A 359 6.11 0.01 -4.63
C VAL A 359 4.59 -0.06 -4.72
N VAL A 360 4.00 -1.23 -4.40
CA VAL A 360 2.55 -1.45 -4.43
C VAL A 360 1.73 -0.38 -3.68
N PRO A 361 2.06 0.00 -2.42
CA PRO A 361 1.29 1.03 -1.72
C PRO A 361 1.45 2.44 -2.32
N GLN A 362 2.50 2.67 -3.11
CA GLN A 362 2.78 3.97 -3.74
C GLN A 362 2.11 4.12 -5.11
N LEU A 363 1.69 3.01 -5.73
CA LEU A 363 1.15 2.99 -7.09
C LEU A 363 -0.05 3.94 -7.29
N PRO A 364 -1.05 4.02 -6.38
CA PRO A 364 -2.17 4.96 -6.53
C PRO A 364 -1.73 6.42 -6.48
N ILE A 365 -0.79 6.74 -5.59
CA ILE A 365 -0.27 8.11 -5.43
C ILE A 365 0.56 8.49 -6.67
N ALA A 366 1.48 7.63 -7.09
CA ALA A 366 2.33 7.86 -8.25
C ALA A 366 1.51 8.05 -9.53
N SER A 367 0.47 7.23 -9.73
CA SER A 367 -0.42 7.34 -10.89
C SER A 367 -1.33 8.58 -10.83
N ALA A 368 -1.84 8.96 -9.66
CA ALA A 368 -2.60 10.20 -9.49
C ALA A 368 -1.75 11.45 -9.77
N VAL A 369 -0.51 11.48 -9.28
CA VAL A 369 0.41 12.60 -9.54
C VAL A 369 0.82 12.62 -11.02
N LEU A 370 1.14 11.47 -11.62
CA LEU A 370 1.48 11.37 -13.04
C LEU A 370 0.36 11.88 -13.95
N THR A 371 -0.88 11.43 -13.70
CA THR A 371 -2.04 11.84 -14.48
C THR A 371 -2.32 13.33 -14.35
N ALA A 372 -2.19 13.90 -13.15
CA ALA A 372 -2.31 15.34 -12.95
C ALA A 372 -1.22 16.14 -13.67
N MET A 373 0.04 15.70 -13.57
CA MET A 373 1.19 16.33 -14.24
C MET A 373 1.05 16.27 -15.78
N LEU A 374 0.59 15.14 -16.32
CA LEU A 374 0.32 14.98 -17.76
C LEU A 374 -0.81 15.89 -18.21
N ALA A 375 -1.92 15.95 -17.47
CA ALA A 375 -3.04 16.84 -17.78
C ALA A 375 -2.57 18.31 -17.83
N LEU A 376 -1.77 18.75 -16.86
CA LEU A 376 -1.23 20.11 -16.83
C LEU A 376 -0.23 20.38 -17.97
N SER A 377 0.61 19.39 -18.30
CA SER A 377 1.55 19.50 -19.43
C SER A 377 0.81 19.62 -20.76
N ILE A 378 -0.25 18.82 -20.96
CA ILE A 378 -1.09 18.87 -22.14
C ILE A 378 -1.78 20.23 -22.26
N ALA A 379 -2.41 20.67 -21.16
CA ALA A 379 -3.14 21.92 -21.16
C ALA A 379 -2.19 23.12 -21.38
N THR A 380 -0.98 23.09 -20.80
CA THR A 380 0.04 24.13 -21.00
C THR A 380 0.55 24.14 -22.45
N GLY A 381 0.82 22.98 -23.04
CA GLY A 381 1.25 22.86 -24.43
C GLY A 381 0.21 23.40 -25.41
N LEU A 382 -1.07 23.06 -25.19
CA LEU A 382 -2.20 23.58 -25.98
C LEU A 382 -2.37 25.09 -25.81
N ALA A 383 -2.25 25.61 -24.58
CA ALA A 383 -2.34 27.05 -24.32
C ALA A 383 -1.20 27.85 -24.94
N CYS A 384 -0.01 27.26 -25.04
CA CYS A 384 1.16 27.90 -25.65
C CYS A 384 1.20 27.77 -27.19
N ASP A 385 0.38 26.88 -27.76
CA ASP A 385 0.41 26.48 -29.17
C ASP A 385 1.82 26.04 -29.62
N ASP A 386 2.48 25.24 -28.77
CA ASP A 386 3.86 24.79 -28.98
C ASP A 386 4.02 23.31 -28.63
N PHE A 387 4.22 22.48 -29.66
CA PHE A 387 4.39 21.04 -29.53
C PHE A 387 5.69 20.66 -28.80
N GLU A 388 6.73 21.51 -28.86
CA GLU A 388 7.99 21.26 -28.16
C GLU A 388 7.79 21.35 -26.64
N ILE A 389 6.98 22.30 -26.18
CA ILE A 389 6.61 22.41 -24.75
C ILE A 389 5.79 21.20 -24.33
N LEU A 390 4.80 20.80 -25.14
CA LEU A 390 3.96 19.63 -24.87
C LEU A 390 4.81 18.37 -24.65
N PHE A 391 5.67 18.06 -25.62
CA PHE A 391 6.52 16.86 -25.59
C PHE A 391 7.48 16.87 -24.41
N ARG A 392 8.14 18.01 -24.16
CA ARG A 392 9.05 18.15 -23.02
C ARG A 392 8.31 18.07 -21.68
N GLY A 393 7.11 18.64 -21.58
CA GLY A 393 6.28 18.56 -20.38
C GLY A 393 5.86 17.12 -20.06
N MET A 394 5.50 16.33 -21.08
CA MET A 394 5.23 14.90 -20.91
C MET A 394 6.46 14.12 -20.43
N LEU A 395 7.64 14.38 -21.01
CA LEU A 395 8.89 13.73 -20.58
C LEU A 395 9.26 14.09 -19.13
N VAL A 396 9.12 15.36 -18.76
CA VAL A 396 9.36 15.81 -17.38
C VAL A 396 8.38 15.12 -16.42
N SER A 397 7.10 15.05 -16.78
CA SER A 397 6.07 14.37 -15.98
C SER A 397 6.41 12.89 -15.77
N ALA A 398 6.80 12.18 -16.83
CA ALA A 398 7.20 10.77 -16.74
C ALA A 398 8.45 10.59 -15.88
N ALA A 399 9.47 11.45 -16.04
CA ALA A 399 10.71 11.40 -15.27
C ALA A 399 10.46 11.68 -13.77
N THR A 400 9.63 12.67 -13.45
CA THR A 400 9.29 12.99 -12.05
C THR A 400 8.44 11.92 -11.39
N SER A 401 7.59 11.23 -12.15
CA SER A 401 6.83 10.09 -11.62
C SER A 401 7.70 8.88 -11.31
N MET A 402 8.87 8.72 -11.94
CA MET A 402 9.83 7.68 -11.54
C MET A 402 10.42 7.95 -10.15
N ILE A 403 10.54 9.22 -9.73
CA ILE A 403 10.97 9.59 -8.37
C ILE A 403 9.95 9.11 -7.34
N LEU A 404 8.67 9.06 -7.70
CA LEU A 404 7.58 8.58 -6.84
C LEU A 404 7.58 7.06 -6.65
N LEU A 405 8.38 6.31 -7.42
CA LEU A 405 8.54 4.86 -7.26
C LEU A 405 9.71 4.51 -6.33
N LEU A 406 10.40 5.51 -5.77
CA LEU A 406 11.50 5.27 -4.84
C LEU A 406 10.96 4.70 -3.51
N PRO A 407 11.68 3.77 -2.87
CA PRO A 407 11.22 3.06 -1.67
C PRO A 407 10.88 3.93 -0.46
N SER A 408 11.27 5.20 -0.46
CA SER A 408 10.91 6.16 0.58
C SER A 408 9.41 6.48 0.50
N SER A 409 8.62 5.77 1.30
CA SER A 409 7.16 5.83 1.37
C SER A 409 6.60 7.08 2.06
N GLY A 410 7.34 8.17 2.03
CA GLY A 410 6.96 9.42 2.67
C GLY A 410 6.26 10.33 1.68
N VAL A 411 5.32 11.12 2.15
CA VAL A 411 4.75 12.21 1.35
C VAL A 411 5.81 13.26 0.96
N GLU A 412 6.97 13.21 1.60
CA GLU A 412 8.19 13.93 1.20
C GLU A 412 8.60 13.66 -0.25
N THR A 413 8.45 12.43 -0.75
CA THR A 413 8.78 12.12 -2.16
C THR A 413 7.79 12.76 -3.12
N VAL A 414 6.52 12.82 -2.74
CA VAL A 414 5.47 13.48 -3.52
C VAL A 414 5.77 14.96 -3.65
N THR A 415 6.05 15.63 -2.53
CA THR A 415 6.39 17.06 -2.51
C THR A 415 7.67 17.34 -3.30
N ALA A 416 8.71 16.50 -3.15
CA ALA A 416 9.94 16.64 -3.92
C ALA A 416 9.71 16.46 -5.42
N ALA A 417 8.97 15.44 -5.84
CA ALA A 417 8.66 15.19 -7.24
C ALA A 417 7.84 16.34 -7.85
N VAL A 418 6.84 16.85 -7.14
CA VAL A 418 6.04 18.02 -7.57
C VAL A 418 6.91 19.28 -7.66
N ALA A 419 7.78 19.53 -6.68
CA ALA A 419 8.67 20.70 -6.71
C ALA A 419 9.65 20.64 -7.89
N VAL A 420 10.27 19.48 -8.13
CA VAL A 420 11.16 19.26 -9.29
C VAL A 420 10.39 19.46 -10.60
N TRP A 421 9.16 18.93 -10.68
CA TRP A 421 8.30 19.10 -11.84
C TRP A 421 7.97 20.57 -12.11
N VAL A 422 7.51 21.32 -11.10
CA VAL A 422 7.18 22.76 -11.21
C VAL A 422 8.40 23.57 -11.63
N LEU A 423 9.58 23.28 -11.04
CA LEU A 423 10.82 23.97 -11.39
C LEU A 423 11.21 23.74 -12.85
N LEU A 424 11.22 22.48 -13.30
CA LEU A 424 11.56 22.13 -14.68
C LEU A 424 10.56 22.73 -15.68
N HIS A 425 9.26 22.67 -15.40
CA HIS A 425 8.25 23.31 -16.23
C HIS A 425 8.42 24.83 -16.29
N THR A 426 8.71 25.47 -15.16
CA THR A 426 8.95 26.91 -15.09
C THR A 426 10.13 27.30 -15.98
N LEU A 427 11.23 26.56 -15.93
CA LEU A 427 12.39 26.81 -16.79
C LEU A 427 12.05 26.64 -18.27
N MET A 428 11.20 25.68 -18.62
CA MET A 428 10.71 25.50 -19.99
C MET A 428 9.85 26.68 -20.45
N LEU A 429 8.95 27.17 -19.60
CA LEU A 429 8.13 28.35 -19.89
C LEU A 429 8.98 29.62 -20.04
N ILE A 430 9.99 29.82 -19.19
CA ILE A 430 10.95 30.93 -19.31
C ILE A 430 11.71 30.83 -20.64
N LYS A 431 12.21 29.64 -20.99
CA LYS A 431 12.90 29.43 -22.27
C LYS A 431 11.99 29.71 -23.46
N TRP A 432 10.72 29.35 -23.38
CA TRP A 432 9.73 29.63 -24.42
C TRP A 432 9.37 31.13 -24.52
N ALA A 433 9.30 31.82 -23.40
CA ALA A 433 8.96 33.24 -23.33
C ALA A 433 10.13 34.15 -23.71
N THR A 434 11.37 33.69 -23.52
CA THR A 434 12.57 34.44 -23.91
C THR A 434 12.74 34.37 -25.43
N PRO A 435 12.78 35.53 -26.13
CA PRO A 435 13.06 35.54 -27.55
C PRO A 435 14.44 34.91 -27.77
N THR A 436 14.51 33.79 -28.48
CA THR A 436 15.79 33.36 -29.03
C THR A 436 16.28 34.50 -29.92
N GLY A 437 17.49 34.99 -29.64
CA GLY A 437 18.03 36.23 -30.22
C GLY A 437 17.92 36.29 -31.76
N PRO A 438 18.13 37.47 -32.36
CA PRO A 438 17.74 37.79 -33.74
C PRO A 438 18.18 36.67 -34.68
N SER A 439 17.22 35.80 -35.02
CA SER A 439 17.42 34.77 -36.03
C SER A 439 17.63 35.53 -37.32
N ALA A 440 18.88 35.60 -37.77
CA ALA A 440 19.31 36.34 -38.94
C ALA A 440 18.28 36.14 -40.05
N ALA A 441 17.67 37.25 -40.46
CA ALA A 441 16.51 37.34 -41.34
C ALA A 441 16.53 36.29 -42.45
N ARG A 442 15.90 35.14 -42.20
CA ARG A 442 15.57 34.19 -43.26
C ARG A 442 14.27 34.71 -43.85
N ASN A 443 14.40 35.55 -44.87
CA ASN A 443 13.31 35.96 -45.75
C ASN A 443 12.74 34.70 -46.43
N VAL A 444 11.88 33.97 -45.72
CA VAL A 444 11.03 32.95 -46.31
C VAL A 444 9.69 33.64 -46.54
N THR A 445 9.45 34.01 -47.80
CA THR A 445 8.17 34.43 -48.33
C THR A 445 7.11 33.39 -47.98
N SER A 446 6.29 33.72 -46.98
CA SER A 446 5.13 32.94 -46.54
C SER A 446 4.05 32.95 -47.63
N THR A 447 3.97 31.87 -48.39
CA THR A 447 2.77 31.50 -49.15
C THR A 447 1.88 30.61 -48.28
N GLY A 448 0.68 31.10 -47.98
CA GLY A 448 -0.50 30.29 -47.65
C GLY A 448 -0.52 29.64 -46.27
N ARG A 449 -1.07 30.35 -45.27
CA ARG A 449 -1.56 29.72 -44.04
C ARG A 449 -3.08 29.62 -44.12
N LEU A 450 -3.57 28.40 -44.33
CA LEU A 450 -4.98 28.04 -44.18
C LEU A 450 -5.32 28.07 -42.69
N SER A 451 -6.28 28.91 -42.33
CA SER A 451 -6.96 28.92 -41.04
C SER A 451 -7.84 27.66 -40.93
N PHE A 452 -7.57 26.83 -39.93
CA PHE A 452 -8.50 25.84 -39.42
C PHE A 452 -9.30 26.42 -38.26
#